data_AF-A0A533XUT0-F1
#
_entry.id   AF-A0A533XUT0-F1
#
_cell.length_a   1.000
_cell.length_b   1.000
_cell.length_c   1.000
_cell.angle_alpha   90.00
_cell.angle_beta   90.00
_cell.angle_gamma   90.00
#
_symmetry.space_group_name_H-M   'P 1'
#
loop_
_entity.id
_entity.type
_entity.pdbx_description
1 polymer ?
#
loop_
_entity_poly.entity_id
_entity_poly.type
_entity_poly.pdbx_seq_one_letter_code
_entity_poly.pdbx_strand_id
1 'polypeptide(L)'
;MRLKGTRVVVVLSWSIVGLAGCRFGLPPEMPDIGRTQLANGAVVQADQRTLTEILDTFSRADEALRKQDLDTLMTMYSQSYKYHGYDKDRLRLVWKDLFLLHTQFSATHVFSKIVVNAKATPPTAEITCAGSLWA
;
A
#
# COMPACT_ATOMS: atom_id res chain seq x y z
N MET A 1 1.31 19.68 19.20
CA MET A 1 2.48 19.89 18.33
C MET A 1 2.13 19.31 16.95
N ARG A 2 2.01 20.13 15.90
CA ARG A 2 1.55 19.70 14.57
C ARG A 2 2.68 18.99 13.83
N LEU A 3 2.49 17.73 13.42
CA LEU A 3 3.45 17.00 12.58
C LEU A 3 3.06 17.16 11.10
N LYS A 4 3.89 17.91 10.39
CA LYS A 4 3.84 18.10 8.93
C LYS A 4 4.50 16.91 8.23
N GLY A 5 3.77 16.28 7.30
CA GLY A 5 4.33 15.63 6.12
C GLY A 5 5.05 14.30 6.34
N THR A 6 4.31 13.25 6.68
CA THR A 6 4.82 11.87 6.66
C THR A 6 5.02 11.41 5.21
N ARG A 7 6.23 10.99 4.87
CA ARG A 7 6.61 10.45 3.56
C ARG A 7 6.90 8.95 3.73
N VAL A 8 5.94 8.09 3.41
CA VAL A 8 6.10 6.62 3.44
C VAL A 8 6.75 6.15 2.14
N VAL A 9 7.74 5.26 2.24
CA VAL A 9 8.43 4.62 1.10
C VAL A 9 8.24 3.11 1.25
N VAL A 10 7.62 2.47 0.26
CA VAL A 10 7.39 1.02 0.20
C VAL A 10 8.28 0.45 -0.90
N VAL A 11 9.08 -0.56 -0.59
CA VAL A 11 9.93 -1.28 -1.55
C VAL A 11 9.46 -2.73 -1.60
N LEU A 12 9.01 -3.19 -2.77
CA LEU A 12 8.61 -4.58 -3.02
C LEU A 12 9.71 -5.26 -3.87
N SER A 13 10.40 -6.23 -3.30
CA SER A 13 11.38 -7.07 -4.02
C SER A 13 10.77 -8.45 -4.30
N TRP A 14 10.71 -8.84 -5.58
CA TRP A 14 10.32 -10.19 -6.03
C TRP A 14 11.57 -10.95 -6.47
N SER A 15 11.85 -12.09 -5.83
CA SER A 15 12.87 -13.04 -6.30
C SER A 15 12.22 -14.12 -7.16
N ILE A 16 12.75 -14.35 -8.36
CA ILE A 16 12.31 -15.36 -9.32
C ILE A 16 13.17 -16.62 -9.12
N VAL A 17 12.55 -17.75 -8.80
CA VAL A 17 13.15 -19.09 -8.97
C VAL A 17 12.24 -19.85 -9.91
N GLY A 18 12.79 -20.27 -11.06
CA GLY A 18 12.11 -21.12 -12.03
C GLY A 18 12.77 -22.49 -12.10
N LEU A 19 11.94 -23.55 -12.15
CA LEU A 19 12.10 -24.74 -12.99
C LEU A 19 10.82 -25.62 -12.90
N ALA A 20 10.31 -25.94 -14.08
CA ALA A 20 9.27 -26.88 -14.49
C ALA A 20 8.36 -27.59 -13.45
N GLY A 21 7.05 -27.57 -13.73
CA GLY A 21 6.21 -28.73 -13.42
C GLY A 21 5.12 -28.56 -12.37
N CYS A 22 4.69 -27.35 -12.06
CA CYS A 22 3.36 -27.04 -11.54
C CYS A 22 3.01 -25.66 -12.07
N ARG A 23 1.77 -25.44 -12.49
CA ARG A 23 1.24 -24.08 -12.54
C ARG A 23 1.26 -23.57 -11.09
N PHE A 24 2.39 -23.03 -10.64
CA PHE A 24 2.47 -21.94 -9.67
C PHE A 24 1.75 -20.78 -10.37
N GLY A 25 0.44 -20.85 -10.51
CA GLY A 25 -0.39 -20.45 -9.40
C GLY A 25 -0.21 -18.96 -9.37
N LEU A 26 -0.84 -18.27 -10.36
CA LEU A 26 -1.38 -16.95 -10.09
C LEU A 26 -1.87 -17.02 -8.64
N PRO A 27 -1.33 -16.21 -7.70
CA PRO A 27 -1.90 -16.18 -6.37
C PRO A 27 -3.41 -16.12 -6.58
N PRO A 28 -4.21 -17.00 -5.94
CA PRO A 28 -5.65 -17.05 -6.18
C PRO A 28 -6.11 -15.59 -6.19
N GLU A 29 -6.72 -15.15 -7.31
CA GLU A 29 -7.09 -13.75 -7.51
C GLU A 29 -7.61 -13.25 -6.19
N MET A 30 -6.83 -12.40 -5.51
CA MET A 30 -7.13 -12.16 -4.11
C MET A 30 -8.51 -11.52 -4.07
N PRO A 31 -9.46 -12.16 -3.38
CA PRO A 31 -10.85 -11.76 -3.47
C PRO A 31 -10.95 -10.31 -3.06
N ASP A 32 -11.84 -9.59 -3.72
CA ASP A 32 -12.17 -8.25 -3.30
C ASP A 32 -12.90 -8.31 -1.94
N ILE A 33 -12.16 -8.07 -0.87
CA ILE A 33 -12.73 -7.89 0.48
C ILE A 33 -12.98 -6.42 0.80
N GLY A 34 -12.55 -5.49 -0.07
CA GLY A 34 -12.75 -4.05 0.06
C GLY A 34 -12.20 -3.43 1.34
N ARG A 35 -11.12 -4.00 1.90
CA ARG A 35 -10.55 -3.55 3.18
C ARG A 35 -9.08 -3.91 3.34
N THR A 36 -8.44 -3.14 4.22
CA THR A 36 -7.11 -3.44 4.77
C THR A 36 -7.24 -4.25 6.07
N GLN A 37 -6.45 -5.32 6.22
CA GLN A 37 -6.41 -6.14 7.43
C GLN A 37 -5.05 -6.83 7.68
N LEU A 38 -4.86 -7.32 8.90
CA LEU A 38 -3.73 -8.19 9.25
C LEU A 38 -4.05 -9.65 8.90
N ALA A 39 -3.06 -10.38 8.41
CA ALA A 39 -3.15 -11.82 8.26
C ALA A 39 -3.17 -12.52 9.64
N ASN A 40 -3.79 -13.70 9.70
CA ASN A 40 -3.61 -14.58 10.86
C ASN A 40 -2.13 -14.94 11.00
N GLY A 41 -1.55 -14.68 12.18
CA GLY A 41 -0.12 -14.91 12.43
C GLY A 41 0.81 -13.87 11.82
N ALA A 42 0.31 -12.67 11.46
CA ALA A 42 1.16 -11.58 10.99
C ALA A 42 2.25 -11.22 12.01
N VAL A 43 3.47 -11.00 11.53
CA VAL A 43 4.59 -10.54 12.38
C VAL A 43 4.48 -9.03 12.54
N VAL A 44 4.10 -8.56 13.73
CA VAL A 44 3.95 -7.13 14.02
C VAL A 44 4.95 -6.70 15.08
N GLN A 45 5.88 -5.84 14.69
CA GLN A 45 6.85 -5.16 15.56
C GLN A 45 6.60 -3.66 15.49
N ALA A 46 5.50 -3.24 16.12
CA ALA A 46 5.07 -1.86 16.24
C ALA A 46 4.32 -1.70 17.57
N ASP A 47 4.37 -0.52 18.18
CA ASP A 47 3.43 -0.20 19.24
C ASP A 47 2.00 -0.07 18.68
N GLN A 48 1.00 -0.20 19.56
CA GLN A 48 -0.40 -0.22 19.16
C GLN A 48 -0.83 1.06 18.44
N ARG A 49 -0.30 2.22 18.84
CA ARG A 49 -0.65 3.50 18.23
C ARG A 49 -0.11 3.56 16.81
N THR A 50 1.16 3.22 16.61
CA THR A 50 1.79 3.20 15.30
C THR A 50 1.10 2.19 14.38
N LEU A 51 0.73 1.02 14.90
CA LEU A 51 -0.03 0.02 14.14
C LEU A 51 -1.38 0.59 13.65
N THR A 52 -2.15 1.22 14.56
CA THR A 52 -3.42 1.85 14.21
C THR A 52 -3.23 2.96 13.17
N GLU A 53 -2.23 3.83 13.33
CA GLU A 53 -1.94 4.90 12.37
C GLU A 53 -1.58 4.35 10.98
N ILE A 54 -0.85 3.23 10.90
CA ILE A 54 -0.55 2.53 9.64
C ILE A 54 -1.83 2.01 8.99
N LEU A 55 -2.66 1.26 9.73
CA LEU A 55 -3.91 0.69 9.20
C LEU A 55 -4.87 1.78 8.73
N ASP A 56 -5.02 2.85 9.51
CA ASP A 56 -5.87 4.00 9.17
C ASP A 56 -5.38 4.71 7.92
N THR A 57 -4.07 4.73 7.68
CA THR A 57 -3.47 5.37 6.50
C THR A 57 -3.89 4.64 5.23
N PHE A 58 -3.83 3.30 5.22
CA PHE A 58 -4.33 2.51 4.09
C PHE A 58 -5.86 2.59 3.96
N SER A 59 -6.61 2.56 5.07
CA SER A 59 -8.07 2.73 5.02
C SER A 59 -8.50 4.08 4.41
N ARG A 60 -7.77 5.16 4.70
CA ARG A 60 -8.01 6.47 4.05
C ARG A 60 -7.70 6.44 2.55
N ALA A 61 -6.68 5.69 2.13
CA ALA A 61 -6.37 5.52 0.71
C ALA A 61 -7.48 4.74 -0.01
N ASP A 62 -7.96 3.65 0.59
CA ASP A 62 -9.07 2.84 0.09
C ASP A 62 -10.34 3.71 -0.07
N GLU A 63 -10.62 4.56 0.92
CA GLU A 63 -11.75 5.49 0.85
C GLU A 63 -11.56 6.57 -0.22
N ALA A 64 -10.35 7.11 -0.37
CA ALA A 64 -10.04 8.06 -1.43
C ALA A 64 -10.22 7.44 -2.82
N LEU A 65 -9.86 6.18 -3.01
CA LEU A 65 -10.12 5.43 -4.25
C LEU A 65 -11.62 5.32 -4.53
N ARG A 66 -12.42 4.90 -3.55
CA ARG A 66 -13.88 4.79 -3.70
C ARG A 66 -14.55 6.11 -4.06
N LYS A 67 -14.03 7.22 -3.53
CA LYS A 67 -14.52 8.58 -3.80
C LYS A 67 -13.88 9.23 -5.03
N GLN A 68 -12.93 8.56 -5.66
CA GLN A 68 -12.08 9.12 -6.72
C GLN A 68 -11.42 10.45 -6.30
N ASP A 69 -11.10 10.57 -5.01
CA ASP A 69 -10.44 11.74 -4.42
C ASP A 69 -8.93 11.64 -4.65
N LEU A 70 -8.52 12.19 -5.78
CA LEU A 70 -7.12 12.17 -6.20
C LEU A 70 -6.21 12.89 -5.19
N ASP A 71 -6.68 13.98 -4.58
CA ASP A 71 -5.84 14.77 -3.67
C ASP A 71 -5.57 14.02 -2.38
N THR A 72 -6.59 13.41 -1.79
CA THR A 72 -6.44 12.57 -0.60
C THR A 72 -5.60 11.33 -0.91
N LEU A 73 -5.83 10.66 -2.05
CA LEU A 73 -5.02 9.50 -2.45
C LEU A 73 -3.54 9.86 -2.60
N MET A 74 -3.24 11.02 -3.20
CA MET A 74 -1.87 11.47 -3.37
C MET A 74 -1.16 11.83 -2.04
N THR A 75 -1.86 11.89 -0.91
CA THR A 75 -1.21 12.07 0.41
C THR A 75 -0.43 10.82 0.87
N MET A 76 -0.78 9.64 0.36
CA MET A 76 -0.07 8.38 0.64
C MET A 76 1.37 8.39 0.15
N TYR A 77 1.61 9.09 -0.95
CA TYR A 77 2.92 9.16 -1.57
C TYR A 77 3.77 10.25 -0.96
N SER A 78 4.93 9.84 -0.48
CA SER A 78 6.08 10.68 -0.20
C SER A 78 6.37 11.63 -1.38
N GLN A 79 6.82 12.86 -1.15
CA GLN A 79 7.28 13.70 -2.29
C GLN A 79 8.74 13.48 -2.69
N SER A 80 9.42 12.56 -2.03
CA SER A 80 10.64 11.93 -2.55
C SER A 80 10.33 10.50 -3.00
N TYR A 81 9.05 10.16 -3.23
CA TYR A 81 8.67 8.86 -3.75
C TYR A 81 9.31 8.63 -5.11
N LYS A 82 9.93 7.47 -5.26
CA LYS A 82 10.50 7.01 -6.51
C LYS A 82 10.48 5.49 -6.56
N TYR A 83 9.80 4.93 -7.54
CA TYR A 83 9.72 3.47 -7.71
C TYR A 83 9.57 3.12 -9.19
N HIS A 84 10.45 2.27 -9.72
CA HIS A 84 10.49 1.88 -11.15
C HIS A 84 10.32 3.04 -12.15
N GLY A 85 10.93 4.19 -11.87
CA GLY A 85 10.84 5.38 -12.73
C GLY A 85 9.59 6.24 -12.54
N TYR A 86 8.66 5.83 -11.68
CA TYR A 86 7.53 6.66 -11.25
C TYR A 86 7.91 7.51 -10.06
N ASP A 87 7.81 8.83 -10.22
CA ASP A 87 7.75 9.78 -9.12
C ASP A 87 6.29 10.12 -8.75
N LYS A 88 6.11 10.99 -7.76
CA LYS A 88 4.79 11.37 -7.27
C LYS A 88 3.94 12.07 -8.33
N ASP A 89 4.54 12.92 -9.16
CA ASP A 89 3.81 13.67 -10.18
C ASP A 89 3.36 12.74 -11.32
N ARG A 90 4.22 11.78 -11.70
CA ARG A 90 3.86 10.75 -12.68
C ARG A 90 2.73 9.85 -12.17
N LEU A 91 2.77 9.44 -10.89
CA LEU A 91 1.68 8.66 -10.29
C LEU A 91 0.35 9.41 -10.27
N ARG A 92 0.38 10.73 -10.03
CA ARG A 92 -0.85 11.54 -10.06
C ARG A 92 -1.52 11.49 -11.43
N LEU A 93 -0.75 11.51 -12.51
CA LEU A 93 -1.28 11.37 -13.88
C LEU A 93 -1.88 9.99 -14.10
N VAL A 94 -1.19 8.91 -13.67
CA VAL A 94 -1.72 7.54 -13.78
C VAL A 94 -3.06 7.40 -13.06
N TRP A 95 -3.16 7.88 -11.82
CA TRP A 95 -4.41 7.83 -11.07
C TRP A 95 -5.52 8.67 -11.69
N LYS A 96 -5.18 9.85 -12.21
CA LYS A 96 -6.13 10.69 -12.94
C LYS A 96 -6.70 9.96 -14.15
N ASP A 97 -5.85 9.30 -14.94
CA ASP A 97 -6.29 8.56 -16.12
C ASP A 97 -7.17 7.36 -15.72
N LEU A 98 -6.80 6.62 -14.66
CA LEU A 98 -7.62 5.53 -14.13
C LEU A 98 -9.00 6.01 -13.67
N PHE A 99 -9.09 7.17 -13.01
CA PHE A 99 -10.37 7.75 -12.58
C PHE A 99 -11.26 8.24 -13.73
N LEU A 100 -10.68 8.48 -14.91
CA LEU A 100 -11.47 8.75 -16.12
C LEU A 100 -12.02 7.48 -16.76
N LEU A 101 -11.30 6.36 -16.61
CA LEU A 101 -11.63 5.08 -17.25
C LEU A 101 -12.58 4.21 -16.41
N HIS A 102 -12.54 4.37 -15.09
CA HIS A 102 -13.24 3.53 -14.13
C HIS A 102 -14.02 4.37 -13.13
N THR A 103 -15.18 3.87 -12.69
CA THR A 103 -16.07 4.58 -11.74
C THR A 103 -16.22 3.86 -10.41
N GLN A 104 -15.78 2.60 -10.32
CA GLN A 104 -15.92 1.78 -9.13
C GLN A 104 -14.57 1.17 -8.80
N PHE A 105 -13.96 1.63 -7.72
CA PHE A 105 -12.72 1.05 -7.23
C PHE A 105 -12.97 0.24 -5.97
N SER A 106 -12.27 -0.88 -5.85
CA SER A 106 -12.15 -1.60 -4.59
C SER A 106 -10.74 -2.14 -4.42
N ALA A 107 -10.21 -2.01 -3.21
CA ALA A 107 -8.86 -2.40 -2.87
C ALA A 107 -8.87 -3.33 -1.66
N THR A 108 -7.97 -4.31 -1.71
CA THR A 108 -7.72 -5.26 -0.63
C THR A 108 -6.26 -5.22 -0.28
N HIS A 109 -5.94 -5.12 1.01
CA HIS A 109 -4.59 -5.24 1.52
C HIS A 109 -4.55 -6.18 2.72
N VAL A 110 -3.76 -7.25 2.63
CA VAL A 110 -3.55 -8.21 3.71
C VAL A 110 -2.09 -8.17 4.14
N PHE A 111 -1.86 -7.65 5.35
CA PHE A 111 -0.52 -7.42 5.91
C PHE A 111 -0.01 -8.70 6.58
N SER A 112 1.15 -9.20 6.13
CA SER A 112 1.81 -10.37 6.71
C SER A 112 2.96 -10.01 7.64
N LYS A 113 3.56 -8.83 7.46
CA LYS A 113 4.64 -8.34 8.32
C LYS A 113 4.63 -6.82 8.39
N ILE A 114 4.79 -6.29 9.59
CA ILE A 114 5.03 -4.86 9.88
C ILE A 114 6.21 -4.78 10.83
N VAL A 115 7.27 -4.10 10.44
CA VAL A 115 8.43 -3.84 11.31
C VAL A 115 8.71 -2.34 11.32
N VAL A 116 8.59 -1.73 12.50
CA VAL A 116 8.82 -0.29 12.69
C VAL A 116 10.22 -0.08 13.27
N ASN A 117 11.05 0.66 12.53
CA ASN A 117 12.29 1.20 13.05
C ASN A 117 12.04 2.62 13.58
N ALA A 118 11.58 2.70 14.84
CA ALA A 118 11.30 3.97 15.51
C ALA A 118 12.57 4.82 15.76
N LYS A 119 13.76 4.21 15.67
CA LYS A 119 15.06 4.89 15.85
C LYS A 119 15.64 5.43 14.54
N ALA A 120 15.10 5.04 13.39
CA ALA A 120 15.48 5.63 12.12
C ALA A 120 15.12 7.12 12.09
N THR A 121 15.83 7.90 11.28
CA THR A 121 15.54 9.32 11.07
C THR A 121 15.32 9.57 9.57
N PRO A 122 14.06 9.77 9.12
CA PRO A 122 12.82 9.71 9.90
C PRO A 122 12.49 8.28 10.35
N PRO A 123 11.60 8.09 11.35
CA PRO A 123 11.08 6.76 11.68
C PRO A 123 10.48 6.09 10.45
N THR A 124 10.80 4.82 10.23
CA THR A 124 10.35 4.06 9.06
C THR A 124 9.60 2.81 9.47
N ALA A 125 8.60 2.45 8.67
CA ALA A 125 7.88 1.19 8.79
C ALA A 125 8.10 0.39 7.49
N GLU A 126 8.60 -0.83 7.62
CA GLU A 126 8.66 -1.80 6.54
C GLU A 126 7.41 -2.69 6.64
N ILE A 127 6.61 -2.68 5.56
CA ILE A 127 5.33 -3.39 5.51
C ILE A 127 5.38 -4.38 4.36
N THR A 128 5.14 -5.65 4.65
CA THR A 128 4.92 -6.68 3.64
C THR A 128 3.43 -6.98 3.58
N CYS A 129 2.87 -6.88 2.37
CA CYS A 129 1.47 -7.15 2.12
C CYS A 129 1.26 -7.87 0.79
N ALA A 130 0.18 -8.63 0.72
CA ALA A 130 -0.46 -8.96 -0.54
C ALA A 130 -1.62 -7.97 -0.75
N GLY A 131 -1.90 -7.58 -2.00
CA GLY A 131 -3.08 -6.77 -2.30
C GLY A 131 -3.71 -7.09 -3.66
N SER A 132 -4.96 -6.67 -3.83
CA SER A 132 -5.65 -6.60 -5.13
C SER A 132 -6.33 -5.24 -5.28
N LEU A 133 -6.42 -4.77 -6.52
CA LEU A 133 -7.10 -3.55 -6.91
C LEU A 133 -8.05 -3.88 -8.06
N TRP A 134 -9.31 -3.53 -7.89
CA TRP A 134 -10.39 -3.74 -8.83
C TRP A 134 -10.93 -2.36 -9.27
N ALA A 135 -11.25 -2.23 -10.56
CA ALA A 135 -11.63 -0.98 -11.21
C ALA A 135 -12.61 -1.24 -12.38
#